data_AF-A0A933IRH3-F1
#
_entry.id   AF-A0A933IRH3-F1
#
_cell.length_a   1.000
_cell.length_b   1.000
_cell.length_c   1.000
_cell.angle_alpha   90.00
_cell.angle_beta   90.00
_cell.angle_gamma   90.00
#
_symmetry.space_group_name_H-M   'P 1'
#
loop_
_entity.id
_entity.type
_entity.pdbx_description
1 polymer ?
#
loop_
_entity_poly.entity_id
_entity_poly.type
_entity_poly.pdbx_seq_one_letter_code
_entity_poly.pdbx_strand_id
1 'polypeptide(L)'
;MFTKSDGKVSSEDLLYRELVCLLVLLIACILVSVLWAAPFESAPGSSEEETAPWFFAGIQELLKHFPAWLVGLVFPALLLAFWAALPFFRRSPSAEDDPLFKWRLPEVRAFLLTMVLLGVLTVWGYW
;
A
#
# COMPACT_ATOMS: atom_id res chain seq x y z
N MET A 1 -37.89 14.28 5.10
CA MET A 1 -37.81 14.48 6.57
C MET A 1 -36.57 13.72 7.04
N PHE A 2 -35.40 14.37 7.01
CA PHE A 2 -34.13 13.76 7.43
C PHE A 2 -33.90 14.12 8.90
N THR A 3 -34.28 13.22 9.79
CA THR A 3 -34.06 13.41 11.24
C THR A 3 -32.58 13.24 11.53
N LYS A 4 -31.98 14.29 12.08
CA LYS A 4 -30.63 14.33 12.63
C LYS A 4 -30.47 13.16 13.61
N SER A 5 -29.69 12.15 13.20
CA SER A 5 -29.40 10.98 14.02
C SER A 5 -28.34 11.33 15.06
N ASP A 6 -28.58 10.82 16.26
CA ASP A 6 -27.67 10.82 17.41
C ASP A 6 -26.27 10.36 16.97
N GLY A 7 -25.20 10.80 17.64
CA GLY A 7 -23.80 10.59 17.21
C GLY A 7 -23.30 9.14 17.14
N LYS A 8 -24.20 8.15 17.16
CA LYS A 8 -23.94 6.73 16.96
C LYS A 8 -24.35 6.34 15.55
N VAL A 9 -23.37 6.03 14.71
CA VAL A 9 -23.62 5.50 13.36
C VAL A 9 -24.30 4.14 13.49
N SER A 10 -25.47 3.98 12.87
CA SER A 10 -26.18 2.70 12.83
C SER A 10 -25.43 1.71 11.94
N SER A 11 -25.45 0.42 12.27
CA SER A 11 -24.85 -0.64 11.44
C SER A 11 -25.41 -0.61 10.01
N GLU A 12 -26.68 -0.25 9.85
CA GLU A 12 -27.36 -0.12 8.55
C GLU A 12 -26.76 1.01 7.70
N ASP A 13 -26.41 2.14 8.32
CA ASP A 13 -25.77 3.28 7.65
C ASP A 13 -24.34 2.94 7.19
N LEU A 14 -23.61 2.14 7.99
CA LEU A 14 -22.29 1.64 7.63
C LEU A 14 -22.37 0.68 6.43
N LEU A 15 -23.28 -0.29 6.50
CA LEU A 15 -23.50 -1.27 5.43
C LEU A 15 -23.89 -0.58 4.12
N TYR A 16 -24.76 0.43 4.17
CA TYR A 16 -25.13 1.19 2.98
C TYR A 16 -23.93 1.89 2.35
N ARG A 17 -23.10 2.56 3.17
CA ARG A 17 -21.90 3.25 2.69
C ARG A 17 -20.85 2.29 2.14
N GLU A 18 -20.65 1.15 2.78
CA GLU A 18 -19.73 0.10 2.34
C GLU A 18 -20.19 -0.51 1.01
N LEU A 19 -21.49 -0.79 0.86
CA LEU A 19 -22.05 -1.32 -0.39
C LEU A 19 -21.89 -0.34 -1.55
N VAL A 20 -22.15 0.95 -1.33
CA VAL A 20 -21.93 2.00 -2.34
C VAL A 20 -20.45 2.08 -2.72
N CYS A 21 -19.54 2.05 -1.74
CA CYS A 21 -18.10 2.06 -1.99
C CYS A 21 -17.65 0.84 -2.81
N LEU A 22 -18.15 -0.35 -2.46
CA LEU A 22 -17.87 -1.60 -3.17
C LEU A 22 -18.36 -1.54 -4.62
N LEU A 23 -19.58 -1.04 -4.85
CA LEU A 23 -20.14 -0.91 -6.19
C LEU A 23 -19.32 0.05 -7.06
N VAL A 24 -18.93 1.21 -6.50
CA VAL A 24 -18.07 2.17 -7.19
C VAL A 24 -16.71 1.57 -7.52
N LEU A 25 -16.10 0.84 -6.57
CA LEU A 25 -14.82 0.17 -6.78
C LEU A 25 -14.93 -0.91 -7.88
N LEU A 26 -16.02 -1.69 -7.88
CA LEU A 26 -16.28 -2.72 -8.88
C LEU A 26 -16.39 -2.10 -10.28
N ILE A 27 -17.16 -1.03 -10.42
CA ILE A 27 -17.31 -0.31 -11.69
C ILE A 27 -15.95 0.24 -12.14
N ALA A 28 -15.18 0.85 -11.24
CA ALA A 28 -13.85 1.35 -11.55
C ALA A 28 -12.90 0.22 -12.02
N CYS A 29 -12.90 -0.93 -11.35
CA CYS A 29 -12.12 -2.10 -11.76
C CYS A 29 -12.52 -2.62 -13.14
N ILE A 30 -13.83 -2.70 -13.44
CA ILE A 30 -14.31 -3.12 -14.77
C ILE A 30 -13.88 -2.11 -15.83
N LEU A 31 -14.02 -0.81 -15.58
CA LEU A 31 -13.58 0.24 -16.51
C LEU A 31 -12.08 0.16 -16.78
N VAL A 32 -11.25 0.01 -15.74
CA VAL A 32 -9.80 -0.15 -15.91
C VAL A 32 -9.48 -1.42 -16.71
N SER A 33 -10.15 -2.54 -16.42
CA SER A 33 -9.96 -3.81 -17.14
C SER A 33 -10.32 -3.74 -18.62
N VAL A 34 -11.37 -2.99 -18.98
CA VAL A 34 -11.79 -2.81 -20.38
C VAL A 34 -10.89 -1.81 -21.11
N LEU A 35 -10.44 -0.75 -20.44
CA LEU A 35 -9.61 0.30 -21.04
C LEU A 35 -8.13 -0.06 -21.12
N TRP A 36 -7.64 -0.90 -20.21
CA TRP A 36 -6.23 -1.27 -20.10
C TRP A 36 -6.10 -2.78 -20.13
N ALA A 37 -5.53 -3.32 -21.21
CA ALA A 37 -5.18 -4.72 -21.28
C ALA A 37 -4.15 -5.03 -20.18
N ALA A 38 -4.40 -6.09 -19.41
CA ALA A 38 -3.45 -6.52 -18.41
C ALA A 38 -2.10 -6.83 -19.09
N PRO A 39 -0.98 -6.25 -18.61
CA PRO A 39 0.34 -6.57 -19.12
C PRO A 39 0.73 -7.96 -18.58
N PHE A 40 0.16 -9.02 -19.15
CA PHE A 40 0.66 -10.37 -18.94
C PHE A 40 1.77 -10.63 -19.95
N GLU A 41 2.98 -10.84 -19.41
CA GLU A 41 4.16 -11.27 -20.14
C GLU A 41 3.90 -12.55 -20.93
N SER A 42 4.40 -12.59 -22.17
CA SER A 42 4.69 -13.78 -22.99
C SER A 42 3.63 -14.89 -23.13
N ALA A 43 3.26 -15.20 -24.36
CA ALA A 43 2.51 -16.42 -24.68
C ALA A 43 3.30 -17.66 -24.19
N PRO A 44 2.61 -18.71 -23.67
CA PRO A 44 3.28 -19.91 -23.20
C PRO A 44 4.13 -20.54 -24.32
N GLY A 45 5.45 -20.58 -24.12
CA GLY A 45 6.42 -21.12 -25.08
C GLY A 45 7.22 -20.09 -25.88
N SER A 46 7.05 -18.79 -25.64
CA SER A 46 8.00 -17.78 -26.13
C SER A 46 9.25 -17.75 -25.26
N SER A 47 10.43 -17.64 -25.88
CA SER A 47 11.73 -17.54 -25.19
C SER A 47 12.03 -16.12 -24.70
N GLU A 48 11.01 -15.25 -24.71
CA GLU A 48 11.11 -13.92 -24.12
C GLU A 48 11.14 -14.08 -22.60
N GLU A 49 12.03 -13.33 -21.95
CA GLU A 49 12.24 -13.36 -20.50
C GLU A 49 10.89 -13.16 -19.79
N GLU A 50 10.49 -14.09 -18.91
CA GLU A 50 9.26 -13.90 -18.14
C GLU A 50 9.46 -12.81 -17.09
N THR A 51 9.27 -11.53 -17.44
CA THR A 51 9.28 -10.45 -16.44
C THR A 51 8.08 -10.65 -15.51
N ALA A 52 8.34 -10.67 -14.21
CA ALA A 52 7.26 -10.93 -13.27
C ALA A 52 6.32 -9.73 -13.12
N PRO A 53 5.13 -9.98 -12.55
CA PRO A 53 4.17 -8.92 -12.27
C PRO A 53 4.80 -7.77 -11.48
N TRP A 54 4.39 -6.54 -11.77
CA TRP A 54 4.90 -5.29 -11.17
C TRP A 54 4.96 -5.26 -9.63
N PHE A 55 4.07 -5.99 -8.96
CA PHE A 55 4.09 -6.15 -7.51
C PHE A 55 5.29 -6.99 -7.02
N PHE A 56 5.74 -7.96 -7.82
CA PHE A 56 6.91 -8.80 -7.52
C PHE A 56 8.21 -8.28 -8.13
N ALA A 57 8.15 -7.43 -9.16
CA ALA A 57 9.31 -6.90 -9.86
C ALA A 57 10.41 -6.38 -8.91
N GLY A 58 10.04 -5.55 -7.92
CA GLY A 58 11.01 -5.03 -6.95
C GLY A 58 11.65 -6.10 -6.06
N ILE A 59 10.89 -7.13 -5.67
CA ILE A 59 11.41 -8.26 -4.87
C ILE A 59 12.31 -9.14 -5.72
N GLN A 60 11.92 -9.40 -6.97
CA GLN A 60 12.74 -10.20 -7.88
C GLN A 60 14.08 -9.54 -8.19
N GLU A 61 14.10 -8.23 -8.31
CA GLU A 61 15.34 -7.49 -8.50
C GLU A 61 16.29 -7.64 -7.31
N LEU A 62 15.74 -7.61 -6.09
CA LEU A 62 16.52 -7.94 -4.90
C LEU A 62 17.02 -9.38 -4.92
N LEU A 63 16.25 -10.34 -5.43
CA LEU A 63 16.67 -11.74 -5.56
C LEU A 63 17.83 -11.94 -6.55
N LYS A 64 17.97 -11.07 -7.56
CA LYS A 64 19.15 -11.10 -8.45
C LYS A 64 20.43 -10.71 -7.73
N HIS A 65 20.32 -9.85 -6.71
CA HIS A 65 21.47 -9.25 -6.01
C HIS A 65 21.77 -9.91 -4.66
N PHE A 66 20.79 -10.54 -4.03
CA PHE A 66 20.88 -11.04 -2.65
C PHE A 66 20.34 -12.47 -2.53
N PRO A 67 20.79 -13.24 -1.52
CA PRO A 67 20.30 -14.59 -1.30
C PRO A 67 18.81 -14.59 -0.94
N ALA A 68 18.09 -15.62 -1.40
CA ALA A 68 16.64 -15.70 -1.32
C ALA A 68 16.06 -15.58 0.10
N TRP A 69 16.76 -16.10 1.12
CA TRP A 69 16.31 -16.01 2.50
C TRP A 69 16.33 -14.57 3.04
N LEU A 70 17.27 -13.73 2.59
CA LEU A 70 17.38 -12.34 3.04
C LEU A 70 16.25 -11.51 2.44
N VAL A 71 15.98 -11.70 1.16
CA VAL A 71 14.92 -10.96 0.44
C VAL A 71 13.53 -11.47 0.80
N GLY A 72 13.35 -12.78 0.96
CA GLY A 72 12.05 -13.39 1.21
C GLY A 72 11.60 -13.34 2.68
N LEU A 73 12.53 -13.39 3.63
CA LEU A 73 12.21 -13.42 5.06
C LEU A 73 12.64 -12.13 5.77
N VAL A 74 13.91 -11.72 5.62
CA VAL A 74 14.46 -10.61 6.42
C VAL A 74 13.90 -9.26 5.98
N PHE A 75 13.83 -9.01 4.67
CA PHE A 75 13.36 -7.72 4.15
C PHE A 75 11.88 -7.42 4.52
N PRO A 76 10.91 -8.34 4.33
CA PRO A 76 9.54 -8.12 4.77
C PRO A 76 9.42 -8.03 6.29
N ALA A 77 10.16 -8.86 7.03
CA ALA A 77 10.17 -8.82 8.49
C ALA A 77 10.69 -7.47 9.01
N LEU A 78 11.70 -6.89 8.37
CA LEU A 78 12.26 -5.60 8.74
C LEU A 78 11.29 -4.45 8.43
N LEU A 79 10.59 -4.49 7.29
CA LEU A 79 9.52 -3.55 6.97
C LEU A 79 8.39 -3.62 8.01
N LEU A 80 7.93 -4.81 8.36
CA LEU A 80 6.90 -5.00 9.39
C LEU A 80 7.36 -4.51 10.76
N ALA A 81 8.60 -4.84 11.16
CA ALA A 81 9.17 -4.40 12.43
C ALA A 81 9.32 -2.87 12.48
N PHE A 82 9.74 -2.23 11.39
CA PHE A 82 9.82 -0.78 11.26
C PHE A 82 8.45 -0.12 11.49
N TRP A 83 7.40 -0.67 10.88
CA TRP A 83 6.02 -0.19 11.05
C TRP A 83 5.48 -0.44 12.46
N ALA A 84 5.75 -1.61 13.04
CA ALA A 84 5.38 -1.94 14.41
C ALA A 84 6.15 -1.09 15.45
N ALA A 85 7.31 -0.56 15.10
CA ALA A 85 8.13 0.27 15.99
C ALA A 85 7.62 1.71 16.10
N LEU A 86 6.85 2.21 15.12
CA LEU A 86 6.30 3.59 15.11
C LEU A 86 5.64 4.05 16.43
N PRO A 87 4.74 3.28 17.07
CA PRO A 87 4.12 3.71 18.33
C PRO A 87 5.11 3.94 19.47
N PHE A 88 6.27 3.28 19.47
CA PHE A 88 7.27 3.39 20.54
C PHE A 88 8.11 4.67 20.43
N PHE A 89 8.18 5.30 19.26
CA PHE A 89 8.92 6.55 19.05
C PHE A 89 8.09 7.80 19.35
N ARG A 90 6.83 7.65 19.79
CA ARG A 90 5.95 8.78 20.12
C ARG A 90 6.43 9.46 21.40
N ARG A 91 6.90 10.71 21.30
CA ARG A 91 7.19 11.56 22.47
C ARG A 91 5.90 12.19 23.01
N SER A 92 5.86 12.47 24.31
CA SER A 92 4.74 13.18 24.94
C SER A 92 4.71 14.65 24.48
N PRO A 93 3.53 15.23 24.17
CA PRO A 93 3.40 16.66 23.87
C PRO A 93 3.72 17.58 25.05
N SER A 94 4.42 18.68 24.80
CA SER A 94 4.33 19.89 25.64
C SER A 94 3.12 20.72 25.18
N ALA A 95 2.46 21.39 26.13
CA ALA A 95 1.14 22.01 26.00
C ALA A 95 1.01 23.18 25.00
N GLU A 96 2.08 23.56 24.29
CA GLU A 96 2.20 24.82 23.54
C GLU A 96 2.25 24.65 22.01
N ASP A 97 2.31 23.41 21.50
CA ASP A 97 2.39 23.12 20.06
C ASP A 97 1.05 22.64 19.49
N ASP A 98 0.64 23.18 18.33
CA ASP A 98 -0.50 22.67 17.55
C ASP A 98 -0.38 21.14 17.34
N PRO A 99 -1.22 20.33 18.02
CA PRO A 99 -0.90 18.92 18.18
C PRO A 99 -1.16 18.13 16.89
N LEU A 100 -2.27 18.38 16.20
CA LEU A 100 -2.78 17.46 15.18
C LEU A 100 -1.85 17.23 13.98
N PHE A 101 -1.17 18.27 13.48
CA PHE A 101 -0.28 18.14 12.34
C PHE A 101 1.09 17.61 12.79
N LYS A 102 1.74 18.29 13.76
CA LYS A 102 3.10 17.99 14.27
C LYS A 102 3.24 16.52 14.73
N TRP A 103 2.19 15.95 15.35
CA TRP A 103 2.13 14.56 15.81
C TRP A 103 1.92 13.51 14.72
N ARG A 104 1.60 13.90 13.48
CA ARG A 104 1.49 12.99 12.35
C ARG A 104 2.65 13.13 11.37
N LEU A 105 3.45 14.20 11.43
CA LEU A 105 4.58 14.35 10.52
C LEU A 105 5.56 13.17 10.57
N PRO A 106 5.98 12.61 11.73
CA PRO A 106 6.93 11.50 11.70
C PRO A 106 6.31 10.21 11.14
N GLU A 107 5.06 9.88 11.47
CA GLU A 107 4.36 8.71 10.94
C GLU A 107 4.07 8.86 9.43
N VAL A 108 3.63 10.05 9.00
CA VAL A 108 3.40 10.36 7.58
C VAL A 108 4.72 10.36 6.81
N ARG A 109 5.81 10.89 7.37
CA ARG A 109 7.15 10.80 6.75
C ARG A 109 7.63 9.36 6.64
N ALA A 110 7.43 8.53 7.66
CA ALA A 110 7.80 7.11 7.62
C ALA A 110 6.98 6.34 6.56
N PHE A 111 5.68 6.64 6.45
CA PHE A 111 4.82 6.08 5.39
C PHE A 111 5.30 6.50 4.00
N LEU A 112 5.52 7.80 3.80
CA LEU A 112 5.98 8.34 2.52
C LEU A 112 7.36 7.81 2.14
N LEU A 113 8.29 7.70 3.10
CA LEU A 113 9.61 7.11 2.87
C LEU A 113 9.48 5.64 2.44
N THR A 114 8.62 4.87 3.11
CA THR A 114 8.36 3.48 2.72
C THR A 114 7.76 3.39 1.31
N MET A 115 6.81 4.27 0.96
CA MET A 115 6.22 4.33 -0.39
C MET A 115 7.23 4.72 -1.46
N VAL A 116 8.09 5.70 -1.19
CA VAL A 116 9.16 6.11 -2.11
C VAL A 116 10.19 4.98 -2.26
N LEU A 117 10.60 4.33 -1.17
CA LEU A 117 11.52 3.19 -1.20
C LEU A 117 10.97 2.06 -2.07
N LEU A 118 9.72 1.66 -1.86
CA LEU A 118 9.08 0.60 -2.66
C LEU A 118 8.89 1.03 -4.12
N GLY A 119 8.49 2.29 -4.36
CA GLY A 119 8.33 2.83 -5.71
C GLY A 119 9.65 2.87 -6.49
N VAL A 120 10.73 3.33 -5.86
CA VAL A 120 12.09 3.32 -6.45
C VAL A 120 12.54 1.89 -6.72
N LEU A 121 12.28 0.97 -5.79
CA LEU A 121 12.62 -0.44 -5.97
C LEU A 121 11.85 -1.07 -7.15
N THR A 122 10.56 -0.77 -7.29
CA THR A 122 9.77 -1.24 -8.42
C THR A 122 10.26 -0.64 -9.73
N VAL A 123 10.53 0.66 -9.80
CA VAL A 123 11.04 1.31 -11.01
C VAL A 123 12.42 0.79 -11.39
N TRP A 124 13.29 0.51 -10.41
CA TRP A 124 14.57 -0.13 -10.66
C TRP A 124 14.38 -1.53 -11.24
N GLY A 125 13.45 -2.34 -10.74
CA GLY A 125 13.19 -3.68 -11.29
C GLY A 125 12.72 -3.71 -12.75
N TYR A 126 12.38 -2.55 -13.32
CA TYR A 126 11.97 -2.37 -14.71
C TYR A 126 13.09 -1.88 -15.65
N TRP A 127 14.29 -1.59 -15.14
CA TRP A 127 15.43 -1.02 -15.90
C TRP A 127 16.68 -1.88 -15.78
#